data_AF-A0A2C6WPS8-F1
#
_entry.id   AF-A0A2C6WPS8-F1
#
_cell.length_a   1.000
_cell.length_b   1.000
_cell.length_c   1.000
_cell.angle_alpha   90.00
_cell.angle_beta   90.00
_cell.angle_gamma   90.00
#
_symmetry.space_group_name_H-M   'P 1'
#
loop_
_entity.id
_entity.type
_entity.pdbx_description
1 polymer ?
#
loop_
_entity_poly.entity_id
_entity_poly.type
_entity_poly.pdbx_seq_one_letter_code
_entity_poly.pdbx_strand_id
1 'polypeptide(L)'
;SQVNQKLSEPETKKIYSQRKIDVEPVFGFMKAILGFNRMSVRGINKVKRELGFVLMALNIRKIVAQRATKLYKNKENVNFYIISIEIDVYSLIRNVYVPDSFSYINYCWNA
;
A
#
# COMPACT_ATOMS: atom_id res chain seq x y z
N SER A 1 -28.56 -10.92 9.68
CA SER A 1 -27.30 -11.56 10.13
C SER A 1 -26.83 -10.87 11.41
N GLN A 2 -26.18 -11.60 12.31
CA GLN A 2 -25.60 -11.06 13.55
C GLN A 2 -24.61 -9.90 13.29
N VAL A 3 -24.00 -9.89 12.09
CA VAL A 3 -23.09 -8.84 11.61
C VAL A 3 -23.80 -7.50 11.39
N ASN A 4 -24.97 -7.50 10.74
CA ASN A 4 -25.70 -6.25 10.46
C ASN A 4 -26.20 -5.59 11.74
N GLN A 5 -26.59 -6.38 12.74
CA GLN A 5 -26.99 -5.88 14.07
C GLN A 5 -25.83 -5.19 14.80
N LYS A 6 -24.62 -5.75 14.72
CA LYS A 6 -23.41 -5.13 15.31
C LYS A 6 -23.00 -3.86 14.56
N LEU A 7 -23.15 -3.82 13.24
CA LEU A 7 -22.82 -2.62 12.43
C LEU A 7 -23.85 -1.49 12.58
N SER A 8 -25.06 -1.79 13.03
CA SER A 8 -26.10 -0.79 13.32
C SER A 8 -25.95 -0.13 14.69
N GLU A 9 -25.19 -0.71 15.61
CA GLU A 9 -24.92 -0.14 16.94
C GLU A 9 -24.13 1.19 16.79
N PRO A 10 -24.52 2.26 17.50
CA PRO A 10 -23.96 3.60 17.28
C PRO A 10 -22.44 3.68 17.51
N GLU A 11 -21.91 2.98 18.51
CA GLU A 11 -20.47 2.92 18.80
C GLU A 11 -19.70 2.23 17.67
N THR A 12 -20.13 1.02 17.30
CA THR A 12 -19.51 0.22 16.24
C THR A 12 -19.64 0.91 14.88
N LYS A 13 -20.76 1.58 14.61
CA LYS A 13 -20.99 2.37 13.38
C LYS A 13 -20.00 3.51 13.25
N LYS A 14 -19.72 4.23 14.35
CA LYS A 14 -18.73 5.34 14.38
C LYS A 14 -17.30 4.83 14.12
N ILE A 15 -16.91 3.72 14.73
CA ILE A 15 -15.60 3.10 14.49
C ILE A 15 -15.48 2.63 13.04
N TYR A 16 -16.52 1.99 12.52
CA TYR A 16 -16.55 1.52 11.15
C TYR A 16 -16.48 2.66 10.14
N SER A 17 -17.20 3.78 10.37
CA SER A 17 -17.12 4.96 9.50
C SER A 17 -15.72 5.59 9.51
N GLN A 18 -15.06 5.64 10.66
CA GLN A 18 -13.70 6.19 10.76
C GLN A 18 -12.69 5.37 9.96
N ARG A 19 -12.82 4.03 9.99
CA ARG A 19 -11.93 3.13 9.24
C ARG A 19 -11.99 3.32 7.73
N LYS A 20 -13.16 3.65 7.19
CA LYS A 20 -13.32 3.97 5.75
C LYS A 20 -12.52 5.21 5.34
N ILE A 21 -12.30 6.12 6.28
CA ILE A 21 -11.56 7.37 6.04
C ILE A 21 -10.06 7.14 6.24
N ASP A 22 -9.66 6.38 7.27
CA ASP A 22 -8.26 6.30 7.66
C ASP A 22 -7.52 5.10 7.07
N VAL A 23 -8.06 3.89 7.24
CA VAL A 23 -7.35 2.65 6.88
C VAL A 23 -7.58 2.27 5.43
N GLU A 24 -8.78 2.49 4.89
CA GLU A 24 -9.13 2.11 3.52
C GLU A 24 -8.27 2.79 2.45
N PRO A 25 -7.96 4.10 2.53
CA PRO A 25 -7.06 4.75 1.57
C PRO A 25 -5.65 4.18 1.61
N VAL A 26 -5.13 3.84 2.80
CA VAL A 26 -3.78 3.25 2.94
C VAL A 26 -3.71 1.90 2.23
N PHE A 27 -4.70 1.03 2.42
CA PHE A 27 -4.78 -0.24 1.70
C PHE A 27 -4.96 -0.05 0.19
N GLY A 28 -5.74 0.94 -0.23
CA GLY A 28 -5.87 1.32 -1.64
C GLY A 28 -4.54 1.73 -2.25
N PHE A 29 -3.76 2.56 -1.56
CA PHE A 29 -2.43 2.99 -1.99
C PHE A 29 -1.42 1.84 -2.04
N MET A 30 -1.43 0.95 -1.05
CA MET A 30 -0.57 -0.25 -1.06
C MET A 30 -0.79 -1.07 -2.33
N LYS A 31 -2.05 -1.30 -2.71
CA LYS A 31 -2.38 -2.07 -3.93
C LYS A 31 -2.08 -1.30 -5.21
N ALA A 32 -2.55 -0.06 -5.32
CA ALA A 32 -2.46 0.71 -6.55
C ALA A 32 -1.05 1.22 -6.86
N ILE A 33 -0.29 1.63 -5.84
CA ILE A 33 1.04 2.25 -6.01
C ILE A 33 2.14 1.19 -5.94
N LEU A 34 2.04 0.25 -5.00
CA LEU A 34 3.10 -0.72 -4.74
C LEU A 34 2.81 -2.10 -5.33
N GLY A 35 1.62 -2.32 -5.91
CA GLY A 35 1.19 -3.64 -6.40
C GLY A 35 1.02 -4.67 -5.27
N PHE A 36 0.96 -4.21 -4.01
CA PHE A 36 1.01 -5.09 -2.84
C PHE A 36 -0.35 -5.73 -2.58
N ASN A 37 -0.57 -6.88 -3.22
CA ASN A 37 -1.82 -7.63 -3.15
C ASN A 37 -1.79 -8.79 -2.15
N ARG A 38 -0.59 -9.23 -1.74
CA ARG A 38 -0.38 -10.37 -0.85
C ARG A 38 0.87 -10.15 0.01
N MET A 39 0.82 -10.63 1.25
CA MET A 39 2.01 -10.77 2.10
C MET A 39 2.91 -11.89 1.55
N SER A 40 4.19 -11.61 1.35
CA SER A 40 5.18 -12.60 0.93
C SER A 40 5.52 -13.59 2.06
N VAL A 41 5.43 -13.15 3.32
CA VAL A 41 5.81 -13.98 4.47
C VAL A 41 4.62 -14.49 5.27
N ARG A 42 4.79 -15.67 5.87
CA ARG A 42 3.81 -16.27 6.79
C ARG A 42 4.27 -16.12 8.25
N GLY A 43 3.32 -15.95 9.16
CA GLY A 43 3.54 -15.79 10.60
C GLY A 43 3.49 -14.33 11.08
N ILE A 44 2.78 -14.09 12.19
CA ILE A 44 2.38 -12.75 12.65
C ILE A 44 3.56 -11.78 12.77
N ASN A 45 4.67 -12.21 13.37
CA ASN A 45 5.84 -11.35 13.57
C ASN A 45 6.51 -10.95 12.24
N LYS A 46 6.52 -11.84 11.25
CA LYS A 46 7.10 -11.55 9.94
C LYS A 46 6.18 -10.63 9.14
N VAL A 47 4.87 -10.91 9.16
CA VAL A 47 3.82 -10.09 8.52
C VAL A 47 3.85 -8.65 9.06
N LYS A 48 4.00 -8.46 10.37
CA LYS A 48 4.13 -7.11 10.97
C LYS A 48 5.32 -6.34 10.42
N ARG A 49 6.47 -7.00 10.23
CA ARG A 49 7.67 -6.36 9.66
C ARG A 49 7.49 -6.01 8.19
N GLU A 50 6.97 -6.94 7.40
CA GLU A 50 6.66 -6.69 5.99
C GLU A 50 5.72 -5.51 5.82
N LEU A 51 4.62 -5.47 6.58
CA LEU A 51 3.69 -4.35 6.57
C LEU A 51 4.38 -3.03 6.97
N GLY A 52 5.28 -3.07 7.96
CA GLY A 52 6.08 -1.92 8.38
C GLY A 52 6.93 -1.35 7.25
N PHE A 53 7.57 -2.19 6.44
CA PHE A 53 8.33 -1.75 5.27
C PHE A 53 7.45 -1.12 4.20
N VAL A 54 6.31 -1.75 3.90
CA VAL A 54 5.35 -1.23 2.91
C VAL A 54 4.83 0.14 3.32
N LEU A 55 4.46 0.31 4.59
CA LEU A 55 4.01 1.61 5.12
C LEU A 55 5.14 2.65 5.12
N MET A 56 6.38 2.25 5.38
CA MET A 56 7.54 3.15 5.31
C MET A 56 7.80 3.63 3.88
N ALA A 57 7.67 2.76 2.88
CA ALA A 57 7.76 3.14 1.47
C ALA A 57 6.67 4.15 1.08
N LEU A 58 5.43 3.95 1.53
CA LEU A 58 4.33 4.91 1.32
C LEU A 58 4.61 6.26 1.98
N ASN A 59 5.13 6.25 3.21
CA ASN A 59 5.49 7.47 3.93
C ASN A 59 6.61 8.26 3.23
N ILE A 60 7.65 7.56 2.73
CA ILE A 60 8.73 8.19 1.96
C ILE A 60 8.17 8.81 0.67
N ARG A 61 7.32 8.09 -0.08
CA ARG A 61 6.66 8.64 -1.28
C ARG A 61 5.87 9.91 -0.95
N LYS A 62 5.15 9.94 0.16
CA LYS A 62 4.39 11.12 0.61
C LYS A 62 5.32 12.31 0.90
N ILE A 63 6.43 12.09 1.60
CA ILE A 63 7.43 13.13 1.90
C ILE A 63 8.05 13.67 0.61
N VAL A 64 8.40 12.79 -0.33
CA VAL A 64 8.97 13.18 -1.62
C VAL A 64 7.98 14.01 -2.43
N ALA A 65 6.71 13.59 -2.52
CA ALA A 65 5.67 14.36 -3.21
C ALA A 65 5.43 15.74 -2.57
N GLN A 66 5.49 15.84 -1.23
CA GLN A 66 5.40 17.13 -0.55
C GLN A 66 6.61 18.03 -0.83
N ARG A 67 7.82 17.46 -0.85
CA ARG A 67 9.03 18.21 -1.20
C ARG A 67 9.00 18.65 -2.67
N ALA A 68 8.59 17.76 -3.56
CA ALA A 68 8.37 18.02 -4.98
C ALA A 68 7.43 19.21 -5.22
N THR A 69 6.27 19.23 -4.57
CA THR A 69 5.32 20.35 -4.70
C THR A 69 5.89 21.66 -4.14
N LYS A 70 6.66 21.61 -3.06
CA LYS A 70 7.36 22.79 -2.52
C LYS A 70 8.44 23.30 -3.47
N LEU A 71 9.22 22.41 -4.07
CA LEU A 71 10.27 22.74 -5.02
C LEU A 71 9.69 23.21 -6.36
N TYR A 72 8.58 22.63 -6.82
CA TYR A 72 7.88 23.03 -8.05
C TYR A 72 7.40 24.49 -7.98
N LYS A 73 6.97 24.94 -6.80
CA LYS A 73 6.68 26.36 -6.55
C LYS A 73 7.91 27.28 -6.71
N ASN A 74 9.12 26.73 -6.67
CA ASN A 74 10.40 27.44 -6.70
C ASN A 74 11.26 27.17 -7.98
N LYS A 75 10.71 26.55 -9.05
CA LYS A 75 11.28 26.19 -10.39
C LYS A 75 12.79 26.43 -10.66
N GLU A 76 13.56 25.47 -11.20
CA GLU A 76 13.46 25.03 -12.61
C GLU A 76 13.68 23.51 -12.90
N ASN A 77 14.19 22.66 -12.01
CA ASN A 77 14.64 21.29 -12.38
C ASN A 77 14.04 20.12 -11.57
N VAL A 78 12.84 20.31 -11.03
CA VAL A 78 12.23 19.37 -10.05
C VAL A 78 11.64 18.12 -10.70
N ASN A 79 11.17 18.22 -11.95
CA ASN A 79 10.49 17.12 -12.64
C ASN A 79 11.38 15.89 -12.82
N PHE A 80 12.68 16.08 -13.08
CA PHE A 80 13.61 14.97 -13.26
C PHE A 80 13.82 14.17 -11.96
N TYR A 81 13.98 14.87 -10.83
CA TYR A 81 14.24 14.26 -9.52
C TYR A 81 13.03 13.50 -8.96
N ILE A 82 11.81 13.93 -9.32
CA ILE A 82 10.58 13.23 -8.94
C ILE A 82 10.45 11.93 -9.72
N ILE A 83 10.64 11.99 -11.04
CA ILE A 83 10.54 10.84 -11.94
C ILE A 83 11.60 9.80 -11.56
N SER A 84 12.83 10.20 -11.24
CA SER A 84 13.87 9.27 -10.79
C SER A 84 13.51 8.58 -9.48
N ILE A 85 13.00 9.30 -8.47
CA ILE A 85 12.56 8.67 -7.22
C ILE A 85 11.37 7.73 -7.43
N GLU A 86 10.40 8.08 -8.29
CA GLU A 86 9.29 7.18 -8.59
C GLU A 86 9.74 5.89 -9.27
N ILE A 87 10.70 5.96 -10.21
CA ILE A 87 11.31 4.79 -10.85
C ILE A 87 12.09 3.95 -9.82
N ASP A 88 12.91 4.58 -8.96
CA ASP A 88 13.73 3.88 -7.98
C ASP A 88 12.87 3.16 -6.93
N VAL A 89 11.80 3.80 -6.44
CA VAL A 89 10.85 3.20 -5.51
C VAL A 89 10.11 2.03 -6.19
N TYR A 90 9.65 2.19 -7.43
CA TYR A 90 9.01 1.11 -8.18
C TYR A 90 9.95 -0.08 -8.39
N SER A 91 11.21 0.18 -8.77
CA SER A 91 12.21 -0.86 -9.01
C SER A 91 12.64 -1.56 -7.72
N LEU A 92 12.82 -0.82 -6.63
CA LEU A 92 13.16 -1.37 -5.32
C LEU A 92 12.05 -2.31 -4.82
N ILE A 93 10.79 -1.90 -4.98
CA ILE A 93 9.64 -2.70 -4.56
C ILE A 93 9.52 -3.95 -5.43
N ARG A 94 9.72 -3.87 -6.76
CA ARG A 94 9.74 -5.07 -7.63
C ARG A 94 10.87 -6.04 -7.30
N ASN A 95 12.03 -5.56 -6.88
CA ASN A 95 13.17 -6.42 -6.55
C ASN A 95 13.03 -7.08 -5.17
N VAL A 96 12.33 -6.43 -4.23
CA VAL A 96 12.01 -7.01 -2.92
C VAL A 96 10.77 -7.92 -2.99
N TYR A 97 9.80 -7.58 -3.84
CA TYR A 97 8.60 -8.37 -4.09
C TYR A 97 8.90 -9.46 -5.11
N VAL A 98 9.11 -10.70 -4.64
CA VAL A 98 9.08 -11.87 -5.53
C VAL A 98 7.63 -12.03 -6.01
N PRO A 99 7.32 -11.78 -7.30
CA PRO A 99 6.00 -12.12 -7.79
C PRO A 99 5.90 -13.64 -7.73
N ASP A 100 4.88 -14.16 -7.03
CA ASP A 100 4.48 -15.56 -7.19
C ASP A 100 4.41 -15.81 -8.69
N SER A 101 5.18 -16.80 -9.15
CA SER A 101 5.22 -17.24 -10.53
C SER A 101 3.80 -17.33 -11.07
N PHE A 102 3.53 -16.60 -12.15
CA PHE A 102 2.32 -16.70 -12.96
C PHE A 102 2.29 -18.05 -13.71
N SER A 103 2.45 -19.15 -12.97
CA SER A 103 2.54 -20.53 -13.48
C SER A 103 1.80 -21.55 -12.60
N TYR A 104 0.98 -21.11 -11.64
CA TYR A 104 0.18 -22.00 -10.77
C TYR A 104 -1.34 -21.81 -10.87
N ILE A 105 -1.86 -21.12 -11.90
CA ILE A 105 -3.31 -21.01 -12.12
C ILE A 105 -3.90 -22.18 -12.94
N ASN A 106 -3.09 -23.12 -13.45
CA ASN A 106 -3.64 -24.30 -14.17
C ASN A 106 -3.76 -25.59 -13.33
N TYR A 107 -3.22 -25.63 -12.11
CA TYR A 107 -3.29 -26.86 -11.27
C TYR A 107 -4.25 -26.77 -10.08
N CYS A 108 -4.78 -25.58 -9.75
CA CYS A 108 -5.61 -25.40 -8.55
C CYS A 108 -7.08 -25.06 -8.86
N TRP A 109 -7.52 -25.18 -10.11
CA TRP A 109 -8.94 -25.03 -10.50
C TRP A 109 -9.59 -26.34 -10.98
N ASN A 110 -8.88 -27.47 -10.86
CA ASN A 110 -9.39 -28.83 -11.12
C ASN A 110 -9.09 -29.76 -9.93
N ALA A 111 -9.58 -29.40 -8.74
CA ALA A 111 -9.66 -30.29 -7.58
C ALA A 111 -10.92 -29.96 -6.77
#